data_AF-A0A1Q6ZCJ4-F1
#
_entry.id   AF-A0A1Q6ZCJ4-F1
#
_cell.length_a   1.000
_cell.length_b   1.000
_cell.length_c   1.000
_cell.angle_alpha   90.00
_cell.angle_beta   90.00
_cell.angle_gamma   90.00
#
_symmetry.space_group_name_H-M   'P 1'
#
loop_
_entity.id
_entity.type
_entity.pdbx_description
1 polymer ?
#
loop_
_entity_poly.entity_id
_entity_poly.type
_entity_poly.pdbx_seq_one_letter_code
_entity_poly.pdbx_strand_id
1 'polypeptide(L)'
;MGPRPIIIALLTLTILTIVLDQPHVAATLAPTSLTPTVNRRFFLSTAPNNLTLSSPGDATPQSLTFAGRPMVFAYQPILLPPPSATIAGTLTFSIWLSSNSTRSVRVLLQGVFHESLPSGSLNFPSSFQNATVTRVPAPASVTLPIVSQPLFFESQISVSINATHAGSANTSITLSWGSTQTPSSVLVPMSGYDALANPIQIQNWAQFPTTSFNVSASYPTNVVYFLAQVIFTFPEDILNGRVNLTVVDTRLNPVNLATNLSMARSQGVSPTTFTYTTDWFYPNNSTTGVYQINVDVIDSQSNVALSLREIASFSLTRPNPLLTTTLNLLPYAALGGVGIVAGVVFYRRRKTRSYLVPFDHFNTLTGGELAGGTVMAVEGNTGSGKSLLSQQMMYEDLRKGEPCVFVTTGDFPSNIRTGMNAMNLDVTGYEQNGLLTFVDSYSAEAGRESPEKYFVSSMGDLTSLGMKISSSLPSTPKGTNLYFDSLMPLASKAKPESIISFVQSIGARVRGIGGKAVFTFGPSMDGIVQRQLEEMADCVVQMEAFEERGLRRRRLRITKLRSRPHVEGWVLFGIEAGRGIIFYSKKPGS
;
A
#
# COMPACT_ATOMS: atom_id res chain seq x y z
N MET A 1 -53.60 28.01 32.57
CA MET A 1 -53.03 29.19 31.89
C MET A 1 -51.55 29.25 32.23
N GLY A 2 -50.67 29.25 31.21
CA GLY A 2 -49.24 29.57 31.35
C GLY A 2 -49.02 31.09 31.58
N PRO A 3 -47.78 31.64 31.44
CA PRO A 3 -46.76 31.31 30.42
C PRO A 3 -45.31 31.09 30.96
N ARG A 4 -44.57 30.10 30.44
CA ARG A 4 -43.49 30.08 29.39
C ARG A 4 -42.07 30.57 29.77
N PRO A 5 -41.03 29.73 29.56
CA PRO A 5 -39.62 30.12 29.58
C PRO A 5 -39.15 30.49 28.16
N ILE A 6 -38.76 31.75 27.93
CA ILE A 6 -38.28 32.25 26.61
C ILE A 6 -36.83 32.78 26.67
N ILE A 7 -36.22 32.93 27.84
CA ILE A 7 -34.97 33.70 27.94
C ILE A 7 -33.68 32.85 27.77
N ILE A 8 -33.76 31.52 27.86
CA ILE A 8 -32.56 30.65 27.74
C ILE A 8 -32.26 30.24 26.27
N ALA A 9 -33.20 30.47 25.34
CA ALA A 9 -33.03 30.06 23.94
C ALA A 9 -32.29 31.07 23.04
N LEU A 10 -32.11 32.33 23.48
CA LEU A 10 -31.49 33.37 22.63
C LEU A 10 -29.96 33.52 22.79
N LEU A 11 -29.36 33.02 23.87
CA LEU A 11 -27.90 33.09 24.08
C LEU A 11 -27.15 31.87 23.51
N THR A 12 -27.86 30.77 23.25
CA THR A 12 -27.28 29.58 22.60
C THR A 12 -27.34 29.64 21.08
N LEU A 13 -28.18 30.49 20.48
CA LEU A 13 -28.31 30.61 19.03
C LEU A 13 -27.29 31.55 18.38
N THR A 14 -26.66 32.46 19.15
CA THR A 14 -25.68 33.43 18.65
C THR A 14 -24.23 32.91 18.68
N ILE A 15 -23.93 31.86 19.45
CA ILE A 15 -22.62 31.18 19.40
C ILE A 15 -22.58 30.12 18.28
N LEU A 16 -23.73 29.63 17.83
CA LEU A 16 -23.83 28.62 16.77
C LEU A 16 -23.71 29.20 15.34
N THR A 17 -23.77 30.52 15.19
CA THR A 17 -23.72 31.20 13.88
C THR A 17 -22.35 31.82 13.54
N ILE A 18 -21.36 31.77 14.44
CA ILE A 18 -19.99 32.27 14.17
C ILE A 18 -18.98 31.12 13.91
N VAL A 19 -19.39 29.86 14.05
CA VAL A 19 -18.54 28.69 13.72
C VAL A 19 -18.85 28.12 12.32
N LEU A 20 -19.82 28.69 11.59
CA LEU A 20 -20.19 28.28 10.24
C LEU A 20 -19.47 29.05 9.11
N ASP A 21 -18.42 29.81 9.43
CA ASP A 21 -17.60 30.46 8.42
C ASP A 21 -16.10 30.18 8.65
N GLN A 22 -15.73 28.93 8.38
CA GLN A 22 -14.37 28.56 8.03
C GLN A 22 -14.51 27.75 6.73
N PRO A 23 -13.84 28.13 5.63
CA PRO A 23 -13.95 27.40 4.40
C PRO A 23 -13.41 25.99 4.64
N HIS A 24 -14.26 24.99 4.43
CA HIS A 24 -13.85 23.60 4.25
C HIS A 24 -12.95 23.52 3.01
N VAL A 25 -11.66 23.78 3.20
CA VAL A 25 -10.60 23.34 2.28
C VAL A 25 -9.63 22.50 3.09
N ALA A 26 -10.10 21.32 3.49
CA ALA A 26 -9.21 20.17 3.59
C ALA A 26 -9.52 19.33 2.36
N ALA A 27 -9.02 19.78 1.20
CA ALA A 27 -8.81 18.88 0.10
C ALA A 27 -7.92 17.75 0.66
N THR A 28 -8.47 16.55 0.76
CA THR A 28 -7.68 15.34 0.94
C THR A 28 -6.84 15.14 -0.31
N LEU A 29 -5.74 15.87 -0.41
CA LEU A 29 -4.64 15.51 -1.28
C LEU A 29 -4.03 14.25 -0.66
N ALA A 30 -4.03 13.16 -1.41
CA ALA A 30 -3.16 12.03 -1.10
C ALA A 30 -1.72 12.57 -0.94
N PRO A 31 -0.90 12.04 -0.01
CA PRO A 31 0.50 12.45 0.09
C PRO A 31 1.14 12.35 -1.30
N THR A 32 1.63 13.47 -1.81
CA THR A 32 2.27 13.52 -3.12
C THR A 32 3.71 13.04 -2.97
N SER A 33 3.92 11.73 -3.16
CA SER A 33 5.26 11.20 -3.38
C SER A 33 5.70 11.54 -4.80
N LEU A 34 6.59 12.52 -4.94
CA LEU A 34 7.30 12.73 -6.21
C LEU A 34 8.55 11.86 -6.16
N THR A 35 8.61 10.84 -7.02
CA THR A 35 9.84 10.11 -7.30
C THR A 35 10.55 10.82 -8.46
N PRO A 36 11.50 11.73 -8.18
CA PRO A 36 12.22 12.40 -9.26
C PRO A 36 12.99 11.39 -10.11
N THR A 37 13.08 11.65 -11.41
CA THR A 37 14.02 10.95 -12.28
C THR A 37 15.40 11.58 -12.11
N VAL A 38 16.35 10.81 -11.59
CA VAL A 38 17.72 11.21 -11.29
C VAL A 38 18.67 10.59 -12.30
N ASN A 39 19.56 11.41 -12.88
CA ASN A 39 20.62 10.92 -13.76
C ASN A 39 21.81 10.39 -12.93
N ARG A 40 21.73 9.13 -12.50
CA ARG A 40 22.76 8.45 -11.72
C ARG A 40 23.99 8.20 -12.57
N ARG A 41 25.17 8.62 -12.09
CA ARG A 41 26.42 8.49 -12.84
C ARG A 41 27.21 7.27 -12.36
N PHE A 42 27.40 6.28 -13.22
CA PHE A 42 28.24 5.14 -12.93
C PHE A 42 29.60 5.34 -13.60
N PHE A 43 30.65 5.49 -12.81
CA PHE A 43 32.02 5.60 -13.30
C PHE A 43 32.59 4.22 -13.60
N LEU A 44 33.45 4.16 -14.63
CA LEU A 44 34.27 2.98 -14.86
C LEU A 44 35.31 2.89 -13.73
N SER A 45 35.29 1.79 -13.01
CA SER A 45 36.16 1.55 -11.86
C SER A 45 37.58 1.18 -12.30
N THR A 46 38.56 1.45 -11.46
CA THR A 46 39.92 0.90 -11.60
C THR A 46 39.95 -0.60 -11.30
N ALA A 47 38.95 -1.13 -10.60
CA ALA A 47 38.72 -2.56 -10.49
C ALA A 47 38.32 -3.13 -11.86
N PRO A 48 38.86 -4.30 -12.24
CA PRO A 48 38.68 -4.86 -13.58
C PRO A 48 37.18 -5.07 -13.90
N ASN A 49 36.75 -4.50 -15.02
CA ASN A 49 35.40 -4.65 -15.58
C ASN A 49 34.25 -4.26 -14.62
N ASN A 50 34.50 -3.34 -13.67
CA ASN A 50 33.50 -2.94 -12.67
C ASN A 50 33.03 -1.48 -12.87
N LEU A 51 31.80 -1.19 -12.43
CA LEU A 51 31.26 0.16 -12.29
C LEU A 51 31.27 0.59 -10.81
N THR A 52 31.30 1.88 -10.54
CA THR A 52 31.16 2.45 -9.18
C THR A 52 30.38 3.77 -9.24
N LEU A 53 29.66 4.09 -8.16
CA LEU A 53 29.00 5.39 -8.02
C LEU A 53 29.97 6.47 -7.49
N SER A 54 31.12 6.06 -6.97
CA SER A 54 32.14 6.96 -6.44
C SER A 54 32.92 7.62 -7.58
N SER A 55 33.16 8.93 -7.48
CA SER A 55 34.01 9.62 -8.45
C SER A 55 35.44 9.08 -8.43
N PRO A 56 36.13 8.98 -9.58
CA PRO A 56 37.52 8.57 -9.62
C PRO A 56 38.39 9.55 -8.83
N GLY A 57 39.41 9.04 -8.13
CA GLY A 57 40.43 9.85 -7.47
C GLY A 57 41.54 10.31 -8.42
N ASP A 58 42.56 10.98 -7.87
CA ASP A 58 43.73 11.48 -8.62
C ASP A 58 44.75 10.39 -8.99
N ALA A 59 44.27 9.16 -9.21
CA ALA A 59 45.10 8.04 -9.59
C ALA A 59 45.54 8.12 -11.06
N THR A 60 46.58 7.35 -11.40
CA THR A 60 47.00 7.15 -12.79
C THR A 60 45.87 6.52 -13.60
N PRO A 61 45.52 7.08 -14.77
CA PRO A 61 44.41 6.56 -15.58
C PRO A 61 44.69 5.13 -16.06
N GLN A 62 43.66 4.29 -15.97
CA GLN A 62 43.66 2.97 -16.61
C GLN A 62 43.41 3.16 -18.10
N SER A 63 44.00 2.30 -18.93
CA SER A 63 43.81 2.36 -20.38
C SER A 63 43.76 0.99 -21.03
N LEU A 64 42.81 0.77 -21.94
CA LEU A 64 42.69 -0.48 -22.69
C LEU A 64 42.37 -0.21 -24.16
N THR A 65 43.03 -0.97 -25.04
CA THR A 65 42.87 -0.85 -26.48
C THR A 65 41.74 -1.74 -26.98
N PHE A 66 40.88 -1.21 -27.85
CA PHE A 66 39.82 -2.00 -28.49
C PHE A 66 40.43 -3.02 -29.47
N ALA A 67 40.20 -4.30 -29.21
CA ALA A 67 40.72 -5.41 -30.03
C ALA A 67 39.61 -6.11 -30.86
N GLY A 68 38.59 -5.36 -31.28
CA GLY A 68 37.44 -5.91 -32.02
C GLY A 68 36.41 -6.65 -31.15
N ARG A 69 36.52 -6.54 -29.82
CA ARG A 69 35.53 -7.02 -28.86
C ARG A 69 35.00 -5.86 -28.01
N PRO A 70 33.70 -5.84 -27.66
CA PRO A 70 33.16 -4.86 -26.75
C PRO A 70 33.78 -5.02 -25.36
N MET A 71 34.16 -3.91 -24.74
CA MET A 71 34.57 -3.90 -23.33
C MET A 71 33.32 -3.81 -22.47
N VAL A 72 33.21 -4.68 -21.47
CA VAL A 72 32.02 -4.79 -20.60
C VAL A 72 32.39 -4.34 -19.20
N PHE A 73 31.60 -3.43 -18.66
CA PHE A 73 31.70 -2.97 -17.27
C PHE A 73 30.38 -3.25 -16.58
N ALA A 74 30.43 -3.81 -15.38
CA ALA A 74 29.22 -4.18 -14.67
C ALA A 74 29.27 -3.73 -13.23
N TYR A 75 28.11 -3.40 -12.65
CA TYR A 75 28.00 -3.01 -11.25
C TYR A 75 27.68 -4.25 -10.40
N GLN A 76 28.58 -4.64 -9.49
CA GLN A 76 28.50 -5.86 -8.67
C GLN A 76 28.63 -5.56 -7.17
N PRO A 77 27.82 -6.17 -6.27
CA PRO A 77 26.42 -6.58 -6.41
C PRO A 77 25.47 -5.68 -5.58
N ILE A 78 24.18 -5.98 -5.67
CA ILE A 78 23.10 -5.63 -4.72
C ILE A 78 22.32 -4.33 -5.07
N LEU A 79 21.29 -4.47 -5.90
CA LEU A 79 20.07 -3.67 -5.72
C LEU A 79 19.32 -4.27 -4.53
N LEU A 80 19.43 -3.64 -3.36
CA LEU A 80 18.72 -4.08 -2.16
C LEU A 80 17.21 -3.89 -2.33
N PRO A 81 16.35 -4.74 -1.71
CA PRO A 81 14.92 -4.51 -1.74
C PRO A 81 14.60 -3.16 -1.08
N PRO A 82 13.54 -2.45 -1.52
CA PRO A 82 12.54 -2.88 -2.51
C PRO A 82 12.95 -2.60 -3.98
N PRO A 83 12.60 -3.48 -4.94
CA PRO A 83 12.94 -3.34 -6.36
C PRO A 83 12.00 -2.40 -7.13
N SER A 84 11.68 -1.22 -6.59
CA SER A 84 10.81 -0.24 -7.26
C SER A 84 11.56 0.68 -8.24
N ALA A 85 12.87 0.49 -8.41
CA ALA A 85 13.69 1.32 -9.29
C ALA A 85 13.29 1.14 -10.75
N THR A 86 13.14 2.24 -11.48
CA THR A 86 12.80 2.24 -12.91
C THR A 86 13.86 3.04 -13.67
N ILE A 87 14.36 2.50 -14.77
CA ILE A 87 15.22 3.20 -15.74
C ILE A 87 14.34 3.68 -16.89
N ALA A 88 14.28 4.98 -17.13
CA ALA A 88 13.49 5.53 -18.23
C ALA A 88 14.14 6.80 -18.77
N GLY A 89 14.34 6.89 -20.10
CA GLY A 89 14.91 8.07 -20.74
C GLY A 89 16.14 7.75 -21.58
N THR A 90 17.10 8.68 -21.63
CA THR A 90 18.30 8.54 -22.48
C THR A 90 19.54 8.29 -21.63
N LEU A 91 20.16 7.13 -21.82
CA LEU A 91 21.46 6.83 -21.22
C LEU A 91 22.55 7.59 -21.99
N THR A 92 23.49 8.18 -21.27
CA THR A 92 24.59 8.93 -21.88
C THR A 92 25.93 8.37 -21.44
N PHE A 93 26.63 7.71 -22.35
CA PHE A 93 28.01 7.30 -22.18
C PHE A 93 28.92 8.51 -22.41
N SER A 94 29.82 8.78 -21.48
CA SER A 94 30.86 9.81 -21.59
C SER A 94 32.20 9.13 -21.40
N ILE A 95 32.98 8.98 -22.47
CA ILE A 95 34.20 8.16 -22.49
C ILE A 95 35.39 8.94 -23.03
N TRP A 96 36.58 8.64 -22.54
CA TRP A 96 37.82 9.29 -23.00
C TRP A 96 38.57 8.38 -23.95
N LEU A 97 38.72 8.83 -25.20
CA LEU A 97 39.35 8.04 -26.25
C LEU A 97 40.61 8.73 -26.76
N SER A 98 41.64 7.94 -27.06
CA SER A 98 42.83 8.37 -27.78
C SER A 98 43.17 7.38 -28.89
N SER A 99 43.93 7.83 -29.87
CA SER A 99 44.48 6.99 -30.93
C SER A 99 46.00 7.08 -30.99
N ASN A 100 46.66 6.02 -31.43
CA ASN A 100 48.10 6.06 -31.72
C ASN A 100 48.44 6.83 -33.03
N SER A 101 47.43 7.24 -33.82
CA SER A 101 47.62 7.97 -35.09
C SER A 101 48.08 9.42 -34.88
N THR A 102 48.86 9.94 -35.82
CA THR A 102 49.28 11.35 -35.87
C THR A 102 48.21 12.28 -36.45
N ARG A 103 47.17 11.73 -37.09
CA ARG A 103 46.03 12.48 -37.64
C ARG A 103 44.76 12.15 -36.85
N SER A 104 43.78 13.04 -36.88
CA SER A 104 42.45 12.79 -36.33
C SER A 104 41.78 11.60 -37.04
N VAL A 105 41.25 10.65 -36.28
CA VAL A 105 40.59 9.44 -36.79
C VAL A 105 39.10 9.50 -36.49
N ARG A 106 38.26 9.22 -37.49
CA ARG A 106 36.82 9.03 -37.27
C ARG A 106 36.55 7.61 -36.77
N VAL A 107 35.81 7.52 -35.68
CA VAL A 107 35.49 6.27 -34.97
C VAL A 107 33.97 6.16 -34.86
N LEU A 108 33.43 5.00 -35.18
CA LEU A 108 32.05 4.63 -34.90
C LEU A 108 32.01 3.97 -33.52
N LEU A 109 31.33 4.62 -32.58
CA LEU A 109 31.16 4.14 -31.21
C LEU A 109 29.84 3.43 -31.08
N GLN A 110 29.84 2.31 -30.37
CA GLN A 110 28.66 1.52 -30.05
C GLN A 110 28.54 1.41 -28.52
N GLY A 111 27.41 1.82 -27.98
CA GLY A 111 27.06 1.66 -26.58
C GLY A 111 25.88 0.70 -26.42
N VAL A 112 25.98 -0.25 -25.50
CA VAL A 112 24.93 -1.22 -25.18
C VAL A 112 24.71 -1.26 -23.68
N PHE A 113 23.45 -1.37 -23.28
CA PHE A 113 23.04 -1.61 -21.91
C PHE A 113 22.54 -3.04 -21.79
N HIS A 114 22.91 -3.73 -20.72
CA HIS A 114 22.50 -5.10 -20.44
C HIS A 114 22.05 -5.21 -18.99
N GLU A 115 20.93 -5.86 -18.76
CA GLU A 115 20.47 -6.23 -17.42
C GLU A 115 20.59 -7.75 -17.28
N SER A 116 21.43 -8.22 -16.36
CA SER A 116 21.54 -9.65 -16.04
C SER A 116 20.61 -9.96 -14.86
N LEU A 117 19.75 -10.96 -15.03
CA LEU A 117 18.83 -11.46 -14.02
C LEU A 117 19.35 -12.80 -13.48
N PRO A 118 18.96 -13.22 -12.26
CA PRO A 118 19.27 -14.56 -11.75
C PRO A 118 18.79 -15.70 -12.68
N SER A 119 17.76 -15.45 -13.50
CA SER A 119 17.12 -16.42 -14.40
C SER A 119 17.43 -16.21 -15.90
N GLY A 120 18.23 -15.21 -16.29
CA GLY A 120 18.50 -14.90 -17.71
C GLY A 120 19.15 -13.53 -17.92
N SER A 121 19.22 -13.03 -19.16
CA SER A 121 19.68 -11.67 -19.46
C SER A 121 18.74 -10.95 -20.41
N LEU A 122 18.51 -9.66 -20.16
CA LEU A 122 17.78 -8.76 -21.04
C LEU A 122 18.78 -7.94 -21.85
N ASN A 123 18.73 -8.09 -23.17
CA ASN A 123 19.57 -7.36 -24.10
C ASN A 123 18.79 -6.18 -24.68
N PHE A 124 19.35 -4.99 -24.53
CA PHE A 124 18.78 -3.76 -25.10
C PHE A 124 19.42 -3.48 -26.47
N PRO A 125 18.70 -2.83 -27.39
CA PRO A 125 19.25 -2.45 -28.68
C PRO A 125 20.49 -1.56 -28.49
N SER A 126 21.51 -1.76 -29.33
CA SER A 126 22.72 -0.94 -29.30
C SER A 126 22.52 0.40 -30.00
N SER A 127 23.15 1.45 -29.49
CA SER A 127 23.20 2.76 -30.17
C SER A 127 24.56 3.00 -30.80
N PHE A 128 24.59 3.65 -31.97
CA PHE A 128 25.81 3.98 -32.69
C PHE A 128 25.97 5.49 -32.85
N GLN A 129 27.18 6.01 -32.61
CA GLN A 129 27.49 7.43 -32.76
C GLN A 129 28.88 7.66 -33.31
N ASN A 130 29.03 8.63 -34.21
CA ASN A 130 30.33 9.01 -34.77
C ASN A 130 31.08 9.92 -33.78
N ALA A 131 32.36 9.62 -33.56
CA ALA A 131 33.28 10.44 -32.79
C ALA A 131 34.58 10.69 -33.57
N THR A 132 35.27 11.78 -33.24
CA THR A 132 36.60 12.07 -33.77
C THR A 132 37.60 11.95 -32.65
N VAL A 133 38.62 11.11 -32.83
CA VAL A 133 39.62 10.79 -31.82
C VAL A 133 40.98 11.33 -32.27
N THR A 134 41.77 11.85 -31.32
CA THR A 134 43.11 12.37 -31.57
C THR A 134 44.15 11.62 -30.73
N ARG A 135 45.42 12.01 -30.84
CA ARG A 135 46.51 11.37 -30.09
C ARG A 135 46.43 11.62 -28.58
N VAL A 136 45.78 12.71 -28.18
CA VAL A 136 45.52 13.05 -26.79
C VAL A 136 44.13 12.50 -26.41
N PRO A 137 43.96 11.91 -25.22
CA PRO A 137 42.65 11.53 -24.72
C PRO A 137 41.67 12.69 -24.80
N ALA A 138 40.55 12.47 -25.48
CA ALA A 138 39.49 13.46 -25.66
C ALA A 138 38.13 12.83 -25.33
N PRO A 139 37.18 13.61 -24.79
CA PRO A 139 35.86 13.11 -24.46
C PRO A 139 35.05 12.81 -25.73
N ALA A 140 34.36 11.67 -25.74
CA ALA A 140 33.39 11.26 -26.72
C ALA A 140 32.13 10.76 -26.03
N SER A 141 30.96 10.98 -26.65
CA SER A 141 29.68 10.60 -26.08
C SER A 141 28.86 9.70 -27.00
N VAL A 142 28.15 8.75 -26.40
CA VAL A 142 27.14 7.92 -27.06
C VAL A 142 25.84 8.02 -26.28
N THR A 143 24.71 8.23 -26.95
CA THR A 143 23.39 8.25 -26.31
C THR A 143 22.55 7.03 -26.70
N LEU A 144 21.92 6.38 -25.72
CA LEU A 144 21.03 5.23 -25.93
C LEU A 144 19.65 5.50 -25.31
N PRO A 145 18.59 5.66 -26.10
CA PRO A 145 17.23 5.77 -25.57
C PRO A 145 16.76 4.41 -25.05
N ILE A 146 16.23 4.39 -23.82
CA ILE A 146 15.63 3.23 -23.18
C ILE A 146 14.18 3.53 -22.83
N VAL A 147 13.28 2.66 -23.27
CA VAL A 147 11.87 2.65 -22.86
C VAL A 147 11.79 2.20 -21.40
N SER A 148 10.89 2.81 -20.62
CA SER A 148 10.72 2.56 -19.19
C SER A 148 10.88 1.08 -18.81
N GLN A 149 11.94 0.78 -18.05
CA GLN A 149 12.36 -0.55 -17.66
C GLN A 149 12.42 -0.65 -16.12
N PRO A 150 11.60 -1.49 -15.47
CA PRO A 150 11.74 -1.76 -14.04
C PRO A 150 12.98 -2.63 -13.78
N LEU A 151 13.72 -2.31 -12.72
CA LEU A 151 14.85 -3.11 -12.25
C LEU A 151 14.36 -4.15 -11.25
N PHE A 152 14.85 -5.38 -11.39
CA PHE A 152 14.47 -6.47 -10.51
C PHE A 152 15.44 -6.63 -9.33
N PHE A 153 14.94 -7.22 -8.25
CA PHE A 153 15.78 -7.61 -7.13
C PHE A 153 16.89 -8.57 -7.61
N GLU A 154 18.12 -8.38 -7.14
CA GLU A 154 19.32 -9.10 -7.58
C GLU A 154 19.75 -8.90 -9.04
N SER A 155 19.15 -7.95 -9.78
CA SER A 155 19.61 -7.66 -11.14
C SER A 155 20.97 -6.95 -11.16
N GLN A 156 21.78 -7.29 -12.16
CA GLN A 156 23.09 -6.70 -12.40
C GLN A 156 22.99 -5.73 -13.58
N ILE A 157 23.35 -4.48 -13.34
CA ILE A 157 23.48 -3.48 -14.41
C ILE A 157 24.86 -3.64 -15.06
N SER A 158 24.89 -3.81 -16.37
CA SER A 158 26.14 -3.82 -17.13
C SER A 158 26.02 -3.02 -18.42
N VAL A 159 27.14 -2.44 -18.82
CA VAL A 159 27.26 -1.67 -20.03
C VAL A 159 28.41 -2.17 -20.86
N SER A 160 28.23 -2.19 -22.16
CA SER A 160 29.29 -2.53 -23.09
C SER A 160 29.54 -1.38 -24.07
N ILE A 161 30.83 -1.11 -24.28
CA ILE A 161 31.30 -0.04 -25.16
C ILE A 161 32.22 -0.68 -26.19
N ASN A 162 31.99 -0.37 -27.45
CA ASN A 162 32.83 -0.79 -28.56
C ASN A 162 33.16 0.41 -29.45
N ALA A 163 34.32 0.38 -30.10
CA ALA A 163 34.78 1.43 -30.99
C ALA A 163 35.39 0.79 -32.24
N THR A 164 34.85 1.13 -33.41
CA THR A 164 35.35 0.66 -34.70
C THR A 164 35.78 1.84 -35.55
N HIS A 165 36.80 1.66 -36.40
CA HIS A 165 37.35 2.74 -37.22
C HIS A 165 37.72 2.21 -38.61
N ALA A 166 37.66 3.09 -39.62
CA ALA A 166 37.96 2.77 -41.01
C ALA A 166 39.37 3.28 -41.42
N GLY A 167 40.39 2.96 -40.62
CA GLY A 167 41.78 3.45 -40.78
C GLY A 167 42.77 2.36 -41.20
N SER A 168 44.07 2.72 -41.23
CA SER A 168 45.16 1.76 -41.53
C SER A 168 45.23 0.66 -40.46
N ALA A 169 45.67 -0.54 -40.84
CA ALA A 169 45.74 -1.71 -39.94
C ALA A 169 46.54 -1.50 -38.64
N ASN A 170 47.38 -0.46 -38.58
CA ASN A 170 48.20 -0.11 -37.43
C ASN A 170 47.55 0.92 -36.49
N THR A 171 46.38 1.45 -36.84
CA THR A 171 45.68 2.44 -36.01
C THR A 171 44.93 1.72 -34.89
N SER A 172 45.24 2.07 -33.64
CA SER A 172 44.55 1.55 -32.47
C SER A 172 43.79 2.66 -31.76
N ILE A 173 42.63 2.31 -31.18
CA ILE A 173 41.84 3.20 -30.34
C ILE A 173 41.95 2.68 -28.90
N THR A 174 42.22 3.58 -27.97
CA THR A 174 42.40 3.28 -26.55
C THR A 174 41.37 4.05 -25.74
N LEU A 175 40.65 3.35 -24.86
CA LEU A 175 39.80 3.96 -23.83
C LEU A 175 40.64 4.22 -22.58
N SER A 176 40.51 5.42 -22.01
CA SER A 176 41.11 5.81 -20.73
C SER A 176 40.05 6.07 -19.67
N TRP A 177 40.26 5.62 -18.42
CA TRP A 177 39.32 5.82 -17.31
C TRP A 177 39.98 5.80 -15.93
N GLY A 178 39.18 5.96 -14.87
CA GLY A 178 39.63 5.74 -13.48
C GLY A 178 40.47 6.87 -12.87
N SER A 179 40.52 8.04 -13.52
CA SER A 179 41.22 9.24 -13.04
C SER A 179 40.34 10.48 -13.21
N THR A 180 40.56 11.50 -12.38
CA THR A 180 39.93 12.82 -12.50
C THR A 180 40.21 13.50 -13.85
N GLN A 181 41.33 13.17 -14.49
CA GLN A 181 41.70 13.68 -15.83
C GLN A 181 40.96 12.98 -16.97
N THR A 182 40.57 11.72 -16.78
CA THR A 182 39.83 10.93 -17.77
C THR A 182 38.65 10.21 -17.12
N PRO A 183 37.61 10.94 -16.65
CA PRO A 183 36.49 10.36 -15.92
C PRO A 183 35.46 9.71 -16.87
N SER A 184 35.78 8.53 -17.41
CA SER A 184 34.82 7.77 -18.22
C SER A 184 33.67 7.23 -17.35
N SER A 185 32.43 7.45 -17.78
CA SER A 185 31.21 7.12 -17.03
C SER A 185 29.99 6.92 -17.93
N VAL A 186 28.93 6.36 -17.36
CA VAL A 186 27.59 6.28 -17.96
C VAL A 186 26.58 6.97 -17.04
N LEU A 187 25.76 7.86 -17.60
CA LEU A 187 24.61 8.45 -16.94
C LEU A 187 23.38 7.59 -17.21
N VAL A 188 22.73 7.13 -16.15
CA VAL A 188 21.53 6.29 -16.20
C VAL A 188 20.38 7.05 -15.52
N PRO A 189 19.30 7.40 -16.25
CA PRO A 189 18.14 8.05 -15.66
C PRO A 189 17.31 7.03 -14.86
N MET A 190 17.24 7.21 -13.55
CA MET A 190 16.62 6.28 -12.60
C MET A 190 15.59 6.99 -11.71
N SER A 191 14.49 6.33 -11.36
CA SER A 191 13.51 6.82 -10.39
C SER A 191 13.05 5.70 -9.45
N GLY A 192 12.56 6.05 -8.25
CA GLY A 192 11.91 5.09 -7.35
C GLY A 192 12.85 4.08 -6.68
N TYR A 193 14.15 4.38 -6.60
CA TYR A 193 15.17 3.51 -6.02
C TYR A 193 15.44 3.74 -4.53
N ASP A 194 14.90 4.78 -3.89
CA ASP A 194 14.95 4.93 -2.44
C ASP A 194 13.54 5.01 -1.88
N ALA A 195 13.33 4.48 -0.67
CA ALA A 195 12.01 4.39 -0.05
C ALA A 195 12.06 4.61 1.47
N LEU A 196 10.93 5.01 2.06
CA LEU A 196 10.74 4.92 3.50
C LEU A 196 10.25 3.52 3.87
N ALA A 197 10.88 2.90 4.88
CA ALA A 197 10.43 1.62 5.43
C ALA A 197 9.11 1.76 6.22
N ASN A 198 8.93 2.90 6.89
CA ASN A 198 7.79 3.20 7.75
C ASN A 198 7.50 4.72 7.71
N PRO A 199 6.27 5.15 8.04
CA PRO A 199 5.96 6.57 8.22
C PRO A 199 6.86 7.22 9.28
N ILE A 200 7.17 8.50 9.08
CA ILE A 200 7.99 9.29 10.01
C ILE A 200 7.34 9.32 11.38
N GLN A 201 8.12 9.02 12.42
CA GLN A 201 7.69 9.12 13.81
C GLN A 201 8.06 10.49 14.37
N ILE A 202 7.10 11.11 15.07
CA ILE A 202 7.26 12.38 15.76
C ILE A 202 7.18 12.10 17.26
N GLN A 203 8.16 12.57 18.02
CA GLN A 203 8.31 12.30 19.44
C GLN A 203 8.53 13.59 20.25
N ASN A 204 8.14 13.58 21.52
CA ASN A 204 8.42 14.68 22.45
C ASN A 204 9.84 14.61 23.03
N TRP A 205 10.18 15.60 23.86
CA TRP A 205 11.47 15.70 24.54
C TRP A 205 11.87 14.44 25.36
N ALA A 206 10.89 13.65 25.78
CA ALA A 206 11.09 12.38 26.49
C ALA A 206 11.11 11.16 25.55
N GLN A 207 11.27 11.38 24.23
CA GLN A 207 11.33 10.38 23.16
C GLN A 207 10.05 9.55 22.99
N PHE A 208 8.91 10.18 23.28
CA PHE A 208 7.63 9.50 23.28
C PHE A 208 6.74 9.97 22.12
N PRO A 209 6.14 9.05 21.34
CA PRO A 209 5.36 9.43 20.17
C PRO A 209 4.22 10.39 20.51
N THR A 210 4.22 11.57 19.89
CA THR A 210 3.14 12.57 20.01
C THR A 210 3.05 13.42 18.75
N THR A 211 1.85 13.93 18.48
CA THR A 211 1.58 14.87 17.38
C THR A 211 1.02 16.20 17.88
N SER A 212 1.06 16.44 19.19
CA SER A 212 0.58 17.68 19.80
C SER A 212 1.57 18.20 20.84
N PHE A 213 1.92 19.46 20.69
CA PHE A 213 2.90 20.15 21.52
C PHE A 213 2.33 21.45 22.04
N ASN A 214 2.77 21.84 23.24
CA ASN A 214 2.38 23.09 23.84
C ASN A 214 3.21 24.23 23.23
N VAL A 215 2.58 25.17 22.52
CA VAL A 215 3.26 26.31 21.90
C VAL A 215 3.97 27.21 22.91
N SER A 216 3.54 27.19 24.18
CA SER A 216 4.12 27.98 25.28
C SER A 216 5.16 27.21 26.11
N ALA A 217 5.57 26.03 25.67
CA ALA A 217 6.61 25.25 26.32
C ALA A 217 7.96 25.97 26.28
N SER A 218 8.74 25.86 27.36
CA SER A 218 10.12 26.31 27.43
C SER A 218 11.10 25.13 27.32
N TYR A 219 12.35 25.40 26.97
CA TYR A 219 13.41 24.39 27.00
C TYR A 219 13.46 23.68 28.37
N PRO A 220 13.60 22.34 28.42
CA PRO A 220 13.83 21.39 27.32
C PRO A 220 12.54 20.80 26.70
N THR A 221 11.36 21.29 27.06
CA THR A 221 10.07 20.70 26.63
C THR A 221 9.58 21.22 25.27
N ASN A 222 10.28 22.19 24.68
CA ASN A 222 9.99 22.77 23.37
C ASN A 222 10.73 22.09 22.20
N VAL A 223 10.98 20.79 22.34
CA VAL A 223 11.72 19.98 21.37
C VAL A 223 10.79 18.98 20.70
N VAL A 224 10.91 18.89 19.38
CA VAL A 224 10.28 17.86 18.56
C VAL A 224 11.38 16.97 18.01
N TYR A 225 11.33 15.67 18.33
CA TYR A 225 12.22 14.67 17.77
C TYR A 225 11.56 14.00 16.56
N PHE A 226 12.31 13.86 15.48
CA PHE A 226 11.88 13.21 14.25
C PHE A 226 12.71 11.97 14.00
N LEU A 227 12.04 10.86 13.64
CA LEU A 227 12.68 9.60 13.30
C LEU A 227 12.13 9.08 11.98
N ALA A 228 13.02 8.85 11.02
CA ALA A 228 12.72 8.29 9.71
C ALA A 228 13.52 7.00 9.50
N GLN A 229 12.88 5.96 8.95
CA GLN A 229 13.57 4.74 8.54
C GLN A 229 13.63 4.69 7.02
N VAL A 230 14.83 4.75 6.47
CA VAL A 230 15.08 4.84 5.02
C VAL A 230 15.70 3.54 4.53
N ILE A 231 15.23 3.08 3.38
CA ILE A 231 15.75 1.94 2.65
C ILE A 231 16.53 2.48 1.45
N PHE A 232 17.81 2.11 1.36
CA PHE A 232 18.67 2.46 0.22
C PHE A 232 18.85 1.26 -0.69
N THR A 233 18.71 1.48 -1.99
CA THR A 233 18.94 0.42 -2.99
C THR A 233 20.43 0.18 -3.27
N PHE A 234 21.29 1.20 -3.20
CA PHE A 234 22.73 1.06 -3.49
C PHE A 234 23.61 1.04 -2.23
N PRO A 235 24.64 0.19 -2.15
CA PRO A 235 25.57 0.14 -1.01
C PRO A 235 26.33 1.44 -0.75
N GLU A 236 26.70 2.19 -1.79
CA GLU A 236 27.42 3.47 -1.63
C GLU A 236 26.51 4.56 -1.02
N ASP A 237 25.20 4.47 -1.24
CA ASP A 237 24.21 5.38 -0.65
C ASP A 237 24.01 5.07 0.85
N ILE A 238 24.20 3.83 1.30
CA ILE A 238 24.18 3.49 2.73
C ILE A 238 25.26 4.25 3.51
N LEU A 239 26.44 4.41 2.90
CA LEU A 239 27.59 5.03 3.54
C LEU A 239 27.54 6.56 3.47
N ASN A 240 27.17 7.11 2.31
CA ASN A 240 27.32 8.52 1.99
C ASN A 240 26.00 9.28 1.76
N GLY A 241 24.87 8.56 1.71
CA GLY A 241 23.54 9.14 1.61
C GLY A 241 23.17 9.95 2.85
N ARG A 242 22.24 10.90 2.66
CA ARG A 242 21.78 11.83 3.69
C ARG A 242 20.27 11.93 3.66
N VAL A 243 19.69 12.32 4.79
CA VAL A 243 18.25 12.58 4.89
C VAL A 243 18.09 13.96 5.47
N ASN A 244 17.38 14.82 4.74
CA ASN A 244 17.07 16.17 5.17
C ASN A 244 15.58 16.27 5.49
N LEU A 245 15.27 16.99 6.57
CA LEU A 245 13.91 17.25 7.01
C LEU A 245 13.64 18.76 6.97
N THR A 246 12.48 19.12 6.41
CA THR A 246 11.98 20.49 6.43
C THR A 246 10.63 20.53 7.12
N VAL A 247 10.52 21.37 8.15
CA VAL A 247 9.26 21.66 8.83
C VAL A 247 8.61 22.87 8.15
N VAL A 248 7.32 22.75 7.86
CA VAL A 248 6.53 23.78 7.20
C VAL A 248 5.45 24.27 8.16
N ASP A 249 5.27 25.59 8.23
CA ASP A 249 4.30 26.23 9.11
C ASP A 249 2.85 26.16 8.60
N THR A 250 1.93 26.71 9.39
CA THR A 250 0.49 26.78 9.08
C THR A 250 0.14 27.52 7.78
N ARG A 251 1.08 28.30 7.22
CA ARG A 251 0.94 29.08 5.99
C ARG A 251 1.72 28.45 4.83
N LEU A 252 2.15 27.20 5.00
CA LEU A 252 2.94 26.45 4.03
C LEU A 252 4.34 27.04 3.76
N ASN A 253 4.88 27.85 4.68
CA ASN A 253 6.23 28.39 4.56
C ASN A 253 7.24 27.53 5.36
N PRO A 254 8.44 27.27 4.82
CA PRO A 254 9.51 26.64 5.58
C PRO A 254 9.81 27.41 6.86
N VAL A 255 9.86 26.70 7.99
CA VAL A 255 10.12 27.32 9.28
C VAL A 255 11.61 27.66 9.39
N ASN A 256 11.90 28.87 9.86
CA ASN A 256 13.27 29.32 10.12
C ASN A 256 13.93 28.38 11.15
N LEU A 257 15.19 27.99 10.90
CA LEU A 257 15.93 26.99 11.69
C LEU A 257 15.35 25.56 11.66
N ALA A 258 14.38 25.27 10.79
CA ALA A 258 13.89 23.92 10.50
C ALA A 258 13.76 23.65 8.99
N THR A 259 14.66 24.24 8.21
CA THR A 259 14.76 24.02 6.77
C THR A 259 16.01 23.20 6.48
N ASN A 260 15.87 22.10 5.74
CA ASN A 260 16.97 21.18 5.42
C ASN A 260 17.79 20.72 6.64
N LEU A 261 17.09 20.34 7.71
CA LEU A 261 17.72 19.74 8.89
C LEU A 261 18.31 18.39 8.51
N SER A 262 19.64 18.29 8.54
CA SER A 262 20.33 17.02 8.32
C SER A 262 20.00 16.08 9.47
N MET A 263 19.46 14.91 9.14
CA MET A 263 19.21 13.86 10.11
C MET A 263 20.48 13.04 10.33
N ALA A 264 20.81 12.78 11.59
CA ALA A 264 21.92 11.93 11.97
C ALA A 264 21.53 10.46 11.80
N ARG A 265 22.41 9.67 11.19
CA ARG A 265 22.24 8.22 11.05
C ARG A 265 22.49 7.53 12.39
N SER A 266 21.56 6.67 12.79
CA SER A 266 21.64 5.78 13.95
C SER A 266 21.91 4.32 13.52
N GLN A 267 21.84 3.37 14.44
CA GLN A 267 22.05 1.93 14.19
C GLN A 267 21.14 1.40 13.06
N GLY A 268 21.68 0.46 12.27
CA GLY A 268 20.93 -0.24 11.24
C GLY A 268 19.92 -1.21 11.85
N VAL A 269 18.69 -1.20 11.33
CA VAL A 269 17.61 -2.13 11.74
C VAL A 269 17.72 -3.43 10.95
N SER A 270 18.21 -3.33 9.72
CA SER A 270 18.43 -4.43 8.77
C SER A 270 19.66 -4.06 7.91
N PRO A 271 20.19 -4.95 7.05
CA PRO A 271 21.31 -4.61 6.16
C PRO A 271 20.99 -3.48 5.17
N THR A 272 19.71 -3.13 4.96
CA THR A 272 19.25 -2.17 3.95
C THR A 272 18.51 -0.97 4.53
N THR A 273 18.06 -1.10 5.80
CA THR A 273 17.21 -0.12 6.47
C THR A 273 17.96 0.56 7.60
N PHE A 274 18.09 1.88 7.51
CA PHE A 274 18.78 2.69 8.50
C PHE A 274 17.84 3.71 9.12
N THR A 275 18.00 3.93 10.42
CA THR A 275 17.23 4.93 11.16
C THR A 275 17.97 6.26 11.13
N TYR A 276 17.25 7.33 10.78
CA TYR A 276 17.72 8.70 10.76
C TYR A 276 16.92 9.51 11.78
N THR A 277 17.62 10.33 12.58
CA THR A 277 17.00 11.13 13.62
C THR A 277 17.48 12.57 13.58
N THR A 278 16.58 13.51 13.81
CA THR A 278 16.93 14.92 14.06
C THR A 278 15.96 15.51 15.07
N ASP A 279 16.32 16.63 15.66
CA ASP A 279 15.50 17.37 16.60
C ASP A 279 15.34 18.81 16.14
N TRP A 280 14.20 19.39 16.49
CA TRP A 280 13.92 20.79 16.25
C TRP A 280 13.39 21.47 17.50
N PHE A 281 14.02 22.60 17.84
CA PHE A 281 13.59 23.51 18.89
C PHE A 281 12.65 24.55 18.31
N TYR A 282 11.35 24.48 18.67
CA TYR A 282 10.43 25.53 18.25
C TYR A 282 10.57 26.76 19.16
N PRO A 283 10.75 27.96 18.58
CA PRO A 283 10.94 29.18 19.37
C PRO A 283 9.64 29.64 20.04
N ASN A 284 9.75 30.42 21.12
CA ASN A 284 8.60 30.89 21.91
C ASN A 284 7.59 31.76 21.13
N ASN A 285 7.98 32.28 19.96
CA ASN A 285 7.13 33.05 19.06
C ASN A 285 6.48 32.20 17.94
N SER A 286 6.55 30.86 18.03
CA SER A 286 5.92 29.97 17.06
C SER A 286 4.40 30.15 17.00
N THR A 287 3.83 30.08 15.81
CA THR A 287 2.38 30.22 15.61
C THR A 287 1.64 28.95 16.01
N THR A 288 0.44 29.08 16.57
CA THR A 288 -0.43 27.94 16.84
C THR A 288 -1.03 27.40 15.54
N GLY A 289 -1.11 26.08 15.42
CA GLY A 289 -1.76 25.38 14.31
C GLY A 289 -1.00 24.14 13.89
N VAL A 290 -1.34 23.61 12.71
CA VAL A 290 -0.75 22.38 12.16
C VAL A 290 0.51 22.72 11.35
N TYR A 291 1.59 22.01 11.67
CA TYR A 291 2.86 22.03 10.97
C TYR A 291 2.99 20.75 10.16
N GLN A 292 3.53 20.85 8.95
CA GLN A 292 3.72 19.73 8.04
C GLN A 292 5.21 19.37 7.94
N ILE A 293 5.49 18.11 7.65
CA ILE A 293 6.84 17.58 7.49
C ILE A 293 7.09 17.20 6.03
N ASN A 294 8.18 17.72 5.50
CA ASN A 294 8.74 17.34 4.21
C ASN A 294 10.08 16.65 4.45
N VAL A 295 10.35 15.59 3.68
CA VAL A 295 11.62 14.86 3.76
C VAL A 295 12.20 14.64 2.38
N ASP A 296 13.49 14.92 2.27
CA ASP A 296 14.30 14.67 1.09
C ASP A 296 15.39 13.65 1.44
N VAL A 297 15.39 12.52 0.74
CA VAL A 297 16.48 11.54 0.78
C VAL A 297 17.45 11.89 -0.33
N ILE A 298 18.71 12.06 0.05
CA ILE A 298 19.80 12.47 -0.82
C ILE A 298 20.76 11.29 -0.96
N ASP A 299 21.07 10.95 -2.20
CA ASP A 299 21.95 9.82 -2.51
C ASP A 299 23.45 10.17 -2.33
N SER A 300 24.34 9.19 -2.52
CA SER A 300 25.80 9.36 -2.42
C SER A 300 26.39 10.37 -3.42
N GLN A 301 25.66 10.73 -4.46
CA GLN A 301 26.07 11.67 -5.50
C GLN A 301 25.43 13.05 -5.30
N SER A 302 24.81 13.28 -4.13
CA SER A 302 24.13 14.53 -3.78
C SER A 302 22.87 14.84 -4.60
N ASN A 303 22.25 13.85 -5.24
CA ASN A 303 20.95 14.05 -5.88
C ASN A 303 19.82 13.75 -4.89
N VAL A 304 18.68 14.44 -5.04
CA VAL A 304 17.46 14.11 -4.30
C VAL A 304 16.82 12.87 -4.93
N ALA A 305 16.98 11.72 -4.30
CA ALA A 305 16.47 10.43 -4.75
C ALA A 305 14.99 10.23 -4.46
N LEU A 306 14.54 10.75 -3.31
CA LEU A 306 13.14 10.69 -2.87
C LEU A 306 12.76 12.02 -2.22
N SER A 307 11.68 12.63 -2.71
CA SER A 307 11.14 13.89 -2.18
C SER A 307 9.70 13.67 -1.73
N LEU A 308 9.48 13.67 -0.42
CA LEU A 308 8.17 13.49 0.19
C LEU A 308 7.66 14.82 0.74
N ARG A 309 6.43 15.16 0.37
CA ARG A 309 5.73 16.35 0.83
C ARG A 309 4.52 15.95 1.66
N GLU A 310 4.24 16.72 2.71
CA GLU A 310 3.08 16.52 3.59
C GLU A 310 2.99 15.10 4.20
N ILE A 311 4.13 14.45 4.43
CA ILE A 311 4.18 13.02 4.78
C ILE A 311 3.78 12.76 6.25
N ALA A 312 3.91 13.77 7.09
CA ALA A 312 3.49 13.76 8.49
C ALA A 312 3.13 15.18 8.94
N SER A 313 2.35 15.30 10.02
CA SER A 313 2.02 16.59 10.62
C SER A 313 1.94 16.50 12.15
N PHE A 314 2.18 17.63 12.81
CA PHE A 314 2.00 17.82 14.24
C PHE A 314 1.39 19.20 14.50
N SER A 315 0.86 19.41 15.70
CA SER A 315 0.19 20.66 16.06
C SER A 315 0.89 21.35 17.24
N LEU A 316 1.06 22.68 17.13
CA LEU A 316 1.41 23.54 18.26
C LEU A 316 0.13 24.20 18.76
N THR A 317 -0.25 23.96 20.01
CA THR A 317 -1.51 24.46 20.60
C THR A 317 -1.24 25.20 21.91
N ARG A 318 -2.08 26.19 22.24
CA ARG A 318 -2.03 26.85 23.55
C ARG A 318 -2.71 25.97 24.61
N PRO A 319 -2.17 25.91 25.84
CA PRO A 319 -2.81 25.20 26.93
C PRO A 319 -4.16 25.85 27.24
N ASN A 320 -5.26 25.15 26.97
CA ASN A 320 -6.55 25.50 27.56
C ASN A 320 -6.67 24.70 28.86
N PRO A 321 -6.90 25.30 30.05
CA PRO A 321 -6.87 24.59 31.34
C PRO A 321 -7.87 23.43 31.47
N LEU A 322 -8.79 23.26 30.51
CA LEU A 322 -9.73 22.14 30.40
C LEU A 322 -9.28 21.00 29.45
N LEU A 323 -8.17 21.14 28.72
CA LEU A 323 -7.76 20.23 27.64
C LEU A 323 -6.29 19.78 27.71
N THR A 324 -5.52 20.23 28.70
CA THR A 324 -4.05 20.06 28.72
C THR A 324 -3.54 18.72 29.24
N THR A 325 -4.40 17.86 29.77
CA THR A 325 -4.04 16.53 30.27
C THR A 325 -4.40 15.38 29.32
N THR A 326 -5.01 15.66 28.16
CA THR A 326 -5.52 14.62 27.24
C THR A 326 -4.57 14.28 26.08
N LEU A 327 -3.56 15.10 25.79
CA LEU A 327 -2.71 14.94 24.59
C LEU A 327 -1.31 14.35 24.84
N ASN A 328 -0.86 14.18 26.09
CA ASN A 328 0.50 13.72 26.41
C ASN A 328 0.60 12.31 27.05
N LEU A 329 -0.47 11.51 27.02
CA LEU A 329 -0.48 10.16 27.62
C LEU A 329 -0.79 9.02 26.64
N LEU A 330 -0.72 9.30 25.33
CA LEU A 330 -0.90 8.26 24.31
C LEU A 330 0.21 7.17 24.27
N PRO A 331 1.40 7.29 24.92
CA PRO A 331 2.38 6.18 24.92
C PRO A 331 2.73 5.48 26.27
N TYR A 332 2.28 5.89 27.47
CA TYR A 332 2.71 5.27 28.77
C TYR A 332 1.88 4.09 29.30
N ALA A 333 1.10 3.39 28.47
CA ALA A 333 0.30 2.26 28.96
C ALA A 333 1.09 0.94 29.17
N ALA A 334 2.40 1.01 29.38
CA ALA A 334 3.27 -0.09 29.78
C ALA A 334 4.42 0.56 30.60
N LEU A 335 4.67 0.35 31.90
CA LEU A 335 4.54 -0.81 32.79
C LEU A 335 4.70 -0.36 34.27
N GLY A 336 3.86 -0.88 35.19
CA GLY A 336 4.12 -1.09 36.64
C GLY A 336 4.24 0.14 37.57
N GLY A 337 3.74 0.22 38.80
CA GLY A 337 3.17 -0.76 39.74
C GLY A 337 2.43 -0.02 40.88
N VAL A 338 1.23 -0.47 41.26
CA VAL A 338 0.89 -1.38 42.39
C VAL A 338 0.60 -0.61 43.69
N GLY A 339 -0.65 -0.63 44.14
CA GLY A 339 -1.05 -0.15 45.46
C GLY A 339 -2.42 0.51 45.46
N ILE A 340 -2.45 1.82 45.26
CA ILE A 340 -3.68 2.65 45.46
C ILE A 340 -4.51 2.77 44.17
N VAL A 341 -3.85 2.61 43.02
CA VAL A 341 -4.43 2.65 41.68
C VAL A 341 -5.35 1.45 41.42
N ALA A 342 -5.15 0.31 42.09
CA ALA A 342 -5.93 -0.90 41.88
C ALA A 342 -7.43 -0.69 42.15
N GLY A 343 -7.79 0.03 43.21
CA GLY A 343 -9.19 0.29 43.57
C GLY A 343 -9.91 1.22 42.59
N VAL A 344 -9.26 2.31 42.18
CA VAL A 344 -9.87 3.34 41.31
C VAL A 344 -9.80 2.95 39.82
N VAL A 345 -8.76 2.24 39.39
CA VAL A 345 -8.66 1.68 38.03
C VAL A 345 -9.59 0.49 37.86
N PHE A 346 -9.84 -0.35 38.88
CA PHE A 346 -10.89 -1.36 38.82
C PHE A 346 -12.28 -0.72 38.68
N TYR A 347 -12.50 0.43 39.33
CA TYR A 347 -13.76 1.19 39.24
C TYR A 347 -13.95 1.94 37.91
N ARG A 348 -12.87 2.50 37.30
CA ARG A 348 -12.96 3.29 36.04
C ARG A 348 -12.61 2.55 34.73
N ARG A 349 -11.87 1.43 34.74
CA ARG A 349 -11.66 0.57 33.53
C ARG A 349 -12.94 -0.06 32.99
N ARG A 350 -14.07 0.06 33.70
CA ARG A 350 -15.37 -0.39 33.17
C ARG A 350 -15.99 0.52 32.10
N LYS A 351 -15.46 1.73 31.80
CA LYS A 351 -16.24 2.71 30.98
C LYS A 351 -15.61 3.40 29.75
N THR A 352 -14.48 2.95 29.22
CA THR A 352 -14.09 3.18 27.80
C THR A 352 -13.57 1.89 27.17
N ARG A 353 -14.47 0.91 27.03
CA ARG A 353 -14.28 -0.21 26.11
C ARG A 353 -14.56 0.34 24.71
N SER A 354 -13.66 0.18 23.74
CA SER A 354 -14.12 -0.09 22.38
C SER A 354 -14.92 -1.37 22.54
N TYR A 355 -16.24 -1.27 22.46
CA TYR A 355 -17.06 -2.44 22.65
C TYR A 355 -16.77 -3.32 21.43
N LEU A 356 -16.28 -4.53 21.70
CA LEU A 356 -16.43 -5.61 20.74
C LEU A 356 -17.92 -5.78 20.61
N VAL A 357 -18.48 -5.18 19.58
CA VAL A 357 -19.90 -5.35 19.31
C VAL A 357 -20.00 -6.65 18.53
N PRO A 358 -20.84 -7.60 18.98
CA PRO A 358 -21.12 -8.82 18.25
C PRO A 358 -21.55 -8.52 16.82
N PHE A 359 -21.65 -9.58 16.02
CA PHE A 359 -22.04 -9.47 14.63
C PHE A 359 -23.36 -8.71 14.42
N ASP A 360 -24.28 -8.70 15.40
CA ASP A 360 -25.51 -7.88 15.44
C ASP A 360 -25.29 -6.39 15.10
N HIS A 361 -24.09 -5.84 15.34
CA HIS A 361 -23.78 -4.45 14.94
C HIS A 361 -23.91 -4.22 13.44
N PHE A 362 -23.74 -5.27 12.63
CA PHE A 362 -23.94 -5.22 11.20
C PHE A 362 -25.33 -4.67 10.85
N ASN A 363 -26.35 -5.06 11.61
CA ASN A 363 -27.72 -4.53 11.44
C ASN A 363 -27.78 -3.02 11.72
N THR A 364 -26.96 -2.50 12.65
CA THR A 364 -26.86 -1.05 12.86
C THR A 364 -26.25 -0.37 11.64
N LEU A 365 -25.24 -0.98 11.03
CA LEU A 365 -24.60 -0.45 9.82
C LEU A 365 -25.59 -0.37 8.66
N THR A 366 -26.43 -1.39 8.49
CA THR A 366 -27.45 -1.46 7.44
C THR A 366 -28.73 -0.68 7.76
N GLY A 367 -28.82 0.06 8.87
CA GLY A 367 -30.03 0.79 9.24
C GLY A 367 -31.20 -0.12 9.62
N GLY A 368 -30.90 -1.27 10.21
CA GLY A 368 -31.82 -2.36 10.57
C GLY A 368 -31.48 -3.66 9.85
N GLU A 369 -32.18 -4.74 10.21
CA GLU A 369 -31.98 -6.05 9.58
C GLU A 369 -32.32 -6.02 8.09
N LEU A 370 -31.58 -6.77 7.27
CA LEU A 370 -31.87 -6.87 5.84
C LEU A 370 -33.12 -7.74 5.64
N ALA A 371 -34.16 -7.14 5.07
CA ALA A 371 -35.42 -7.84 4.82
C ALA A 371 -35.29 -8.89 3.71
N GLY A 372 -36.19 -9.87 3.76
CA GLY A 372 -36.45 -10.77 2.64
C GLY A 372 -36.73 -9.99 1.35
N GLY A 373 -36.29 -10.51 0.21
CA GLY A 373 -36.35 -9.86 -1.09
C GLY A 373 -35.12 -9.03 -1.47
N THR A 374 -34.15 -8.88 -0.57
CA THR A 374 -32.92 -8.13 -0.82
C THR A 374 -31.88 -8.97 -1.59
N VAL A 375 -31.32 -8.40 -2.66
CA VAL A 375 -30.13 -8.94 -3.33
C VAL A 375 -28.90 -8.15 -2.89
N MET A 376 -27.90 -8.85 -2.38
CA MET A 376 -26.69 -8.28 -1.80
C MET A 376 -25.44 -8.73 -2.55
N ALA A 377 -24.61 -7.76 -2.91
CA ALA A 377 -23.28 -7.97 -3.47
C ALA A 377 -22.23 -7.69 -2.39
N VAL A 378 -21.34 -8.66 -2.16
CA VAL A 378 -20.20 -8.53 -1.24
C VAL A 378 -18.91 -8.58 -2.04
N GLU A 379 -18.26 -7.42 -2.15
CA GLU A 379 -17.02 -7.25 -2.90
C GLU A 379 -15.82 -7.01 -1.98
N GLY A 380 -14.62 -7.35 -2.46
CA GLY A 380 -13.40 -7.10 -1.69
C GLY A 380 -12.20 -7.95 -2.07
N ASN A 381 -11.00 -7.51 -1.67
CA ASN A 381 -9.76 -8.22 -1.96
C ASN A 381 -9.63 -9.57 -1.19
N THR A 382 -8.66 -10.39 -1.59
CA THR A 382 -8.45 -11.71 -0.99
C THR A 382 -8.11 -11.61 0.50
N GLY A 383 -8.79 -12.43 1.31
CA GLY A 383 -8.64 -12.45 2.77
C GLY A 383 -9.22 -11.23 3.51
N SER A 384 -10.04 -10.41 2.84
CA SER A 384 -10.86 -9.38 3.49
C SER A 384 -11.93 -9.96 4.41
N GLY A 385 -12.36 -11.21 4.21
CA GLY A 385 -13.35 -11.89 5.06
C GLY A 385 -14.74 -12.06 4.45
N LYS A 386 -14.90 -11.93 3.13
CA LYS A 386 -16.19 -12.09 2.41
C LYS A 386 -16.92 -13.39 2.74
N SER A 387 -16.22 -14.52 2.61
CA SER A 387 -16.75 -15.85 2.95
C SER A 387 -17.26 -15.92 4.38
N LEU A 388 -16.49 -15.35 5.31
CA LEU A 388 -16.87 -15.31 6.72
C LEU A 388 -18.08 -14.40 6.96
N LEU A 389 -18.18 -13.27 6.26
CA LEU A 389 -19.36 -12.40 6.34
C LEU A 389 -20.62 -13.17 5.91
N SER A 390 -20.56 -13.89 4.78
CA SER A 390 -21.66 -14.74 4.32
C SER A 390 -22.02 -15.84 5.33
N GLN A 391 -21.03 -16.52 5.90
CA GLN A 391 -21.24 -17.57 6.91
C GLN A 391 -21.86 -17.02 8.20
N GLN A 392 -21.44 -15.84 8.66
CA GLN A 392 -21.99 -15.17 9.85
C GLN A 392 -23.42 -14.72 9.63
N MET A 393 -23.71 -14.07 8.50
CA MET A 393 -25.08 -13.68 8.14
C MET A 393 -26.01 -14.90 8.03
N MET A 394 -25.54 -15.97 7.40
CA MET A 394 -26.28 -17.23 7.32
C MET A 394 -26.55 -17.81 8.71
N TYR A 395 -25.55 -17.84 9.58
CA TYR A 395 -25.71 -18.37 10.93
C TYR A 395 -26.76 -17.57 11.73
N GLU A 396 -26.77 -16.24 11.62
CA GLU A 396 -27.79 -15.40 12.27
C GLU A 396 -29.20 -15.64 11.73
N ASP A 397 -29.34 -15.89 10.43
CA ASP A 397 -30.62 -16.28 9.83
C ASP A 397 -31.11 -17.63 10.34
N LEU A 398 -30.22 -18.61 10.42
CA LEU A 398 -30.52 -19.94 10.95
C LEU A 398 -30.96 -19.86 12.42
N ARG A 399 -30.32 -19.00 13.23
CA ARG A 399 -30.72 -18.74 14.63
C ARG A 399 -32.14 -18.18 14.74
N LYS A 400 -32.64 -17.49 13.72
CA LYS A 400 -34.02 -16.98 13.63
C LYS A 400 -35.01 -18.01 13.08
N GLY A 401 -34.53 -19.20 12.74
CA GLY A 401 -35.29 -20.25 12.08
C GLY A 401 -35.66 -19.87 10.65
N GLU A 402 -34.84 -19.06 9.98
CA GLU A 402 -34.95 -18.79 8.55
C GLU A 402 -34.12 -19.84 7.80
N PRO A 403 -34.74 -20.64 6.90
CA PRO A 403 -34.00 -21.61 6.11
C PRO A 403 -32.95 -20.95 5.23
N CYS A 404 -31.80 -21.59 5.10
CA CYS A 404 -30.66 -21.11 4.33
C CYS A 404 -30.14 -22.17 3.36
N VAL A 405 -29.75 -21.72 2.17
CA VAL A 405 -29.00 -22.50 1.19
C VAL A 405 -27.62 -21.87 1.04
N PHE A 406 -26.56 -22.67 1.25
CA PHE A 406 -25.18 -22.23 1.06
C PHE A 406 -24.58 -22.92 -0.16
N VAL A 407 -24.25 -22.14 -1.19
CA VAL A 407 -23.61 -22.61 -2.41
C VAL A 407 -22.12 -22.35 -2.30
N THR A 408 -21.32 -23.42 -2.36
CA THR A 408 -19.86 -23.32 -2.34
C THR A 408 -19.26 -23.64 -3.71
N THR A 409 -18.38 -22.77 -4.16
CA THR A 409 -17.55 -22.95 -5.36
C THR A 409 -16.06 -22.84 -5.08
N GLY A 410 -15.67 -22.42 -3.87
CA GLY A 410 -14.27 -22.14 -3.53
C GLY A 410 -13.64 -23.12 -2.55
N ASP A 411 -14.45 -23.91 -1.83
CA ASP A 411 -13.94 -24.86 -0.83
C ASP A 411 -14.93 -26.02 -0.62
N PHE A 412 -14.45 -27.12 -0.03
CA PHE A 412 -15.27 -28.27 0.30
C PHE A 412 -16.29 -27.91 1.40
N PRO A 413 -17.55 -28.39 1.31
CA PRO A 413 -18.53 -28.24 2.38
C PRO A 413 -18.02 -28.68 3.77
N SER A 414 -17.21 -29.75 3.83
CA SER A 414 -16.58 -30.20 5.07
C SER A 414 -15.65 -29.15 5.69
N ASN A 415 -14.86 -28.45 4.88
CA ASN A 415 -13.96 -27.41 5.34
C ASN A 415 -14.73 -26.19 5.84
N ILE A 416 -15.82 -25.84 5.16
CA ILE A 416 -16.73 -24.77 5.59
C ILE A 416 -17.31 -25.11 6.97
N ARG A 417 -17.82 -26.33 7.17
CA ARG A 417 -18.32 -26.78 8.47
C ARG A 417 -17.24 -26.71 9.55
N THR A 418 -16.05 -27.23 9.29
CA THR A 418 -14.92 -27.18 10.24
C THR A 418 -14.52 -25.75 10.58
N GLY A 419 -14.46 -24.86 9.58
CA GLY A 419 -14.16 -23.44 9.78
C GLY A 419 -15.22 -22.75 10.62
N MET A 420 -16.49 -22.94 10.29
CA MET A 420 -17.63 -22.40 11.05
C MET A 420 -17.60 -22.90 12.50
N ASN A 421 -17.38 -24.19 12.73
CA ASN A 421 -17.22 -24.76 14.07
C ASN A 421 -16.05 -24.14 14.86
N ALA A 422 -14.90 -23.90 14.21
CA ALA A 422 -13.77 -23.21 14.83
C ALA A 422 -14.07 -21.76 15.24
N MET A 423 -15.11 -21.16 14.65
CA MET A 423 -15.63 -19.83 14.99
C MET A 423 -16.86 -19.88 15.89
N ASN A 424 -17.19 -21.06 16.45
CA ASN A 424 -18.36 -21.32 17.29
C ASN A 424 -19.70 -21.05 16.60
N LEU A 425 -19.73 -21.21 15.27
CA LEU A 425 -20.92 -21.13 14.43
C LEU A 425 -21.38 -22.55 14.09
N ASP A 426 -21.80 -23.32 15.10
CA ASP A 426 -22.20 -24.71 14.89
C ASP A 426 -23.48 -24.81 14.05
N VAL A 427 -23.33 -25.35 12.84
CA VAL A 427 -24.43 -25.53 11.88
C VAL A 427 -25.02 -26.93 11.86
N THR A 428 -24.44 -27.86 12.61
CA THR A 428 -24.77 -29.29 12.55
C THR A 428 -26.26 -29.55 12.81
N GLY A 429 -26.82 -28.91 13.86
CA GLY A 429 -28.24 -29.05 14.19
C GLY A 429 -29.18 -28.44 13.13
N TYR A 430 -28.76 -27.38 12.46
CA TYR A 430 -29.57 -26.75 11.40
C TYR A 430 -29.61 -27.61 10.14
N GLU A 431 -28.51 -28.27 9.79
CA GLU A 431 -28.48 -29.23 8.68
C GLU A 431 -29.36 -30.45 8.97
N GLN A 432 -29.23 -31.04 10.16
CA GLN A 432 -30.02 -32.21 10.56
C GLN A 432 -31.53 -31.93 10.57
N ASN A 433 -31.92 -30.71 10.96
CA ASN A 433 -33.31 -30.27 10.96
C ASN A 433 -33.79 -29.71 9.61
N GLY A 434 -32.95 -29.75 8.57
CA GLY A 434 -33.28 -29.31 7.21
C GLY A 434 -33.39 -27.79 7.03
N LEU A 435 -32.93 -27.00 8.00
CA LEU A 435 -32.88 -25.54 7.90
C LEU A 435 -31.67 -25.04 7.11
N LEU A 436 -30.55 -25.79 7.10
CA LEU A 436 -29.41 -25.50 6.23
C LEU A 436 -29.26 -26.58 5.16
N THR A 437 -29.10 -26.16 3.91
CA THR A 437 -28.75 -27.06 2.81
C THR A 437 -27.51 -26.55 2.07
N PHE A 438 -26.48 -27.39 1.95
CA PHE A 438 -25.33 -27.10 1.10
C PHE A 438 -25.60 -27.51 -0.35
N VAL A 439 -25.15 -26.68 -1.28
CA VAL A 439 -25.04 -27.00 -2.71
C VAL A 439 -23.57 -26.96 -3.08
N ASP A 440 -23.02 -28.13 -3.40
CA ASP A 440 -21.60 -28.29 -3.68
C ASP A 440 -21.30 -28.20 -5.18
N SER A 441 -20.52 -27.21 -5.55
CA SER A 441 -19.97 -27.05 -6.89
C SER A 441 -18.45 -27.13 -6.92
N TYR A 442 -17.78 -27.36 -5.79
CA TYR A 442 -16.33 -27.39 -5.69
C TYR A 442 -15.78 -28.82 -5.76
N SER A 443 -16.44 -29.82 -5.16
CA SER A 443 -15.90 -31.19 -5.10
C SER A 443 -15.64 -31.78 -6.48
N ALA A 444 -16.53 -31.56 -7.45
CA ALA A 444 -16.35 -32.03 -8.81
C ALA A 444 -15.15 -31.40 -9.52
N GLU A 445 -14.89 -30.10 -9.29
CA GLU A 445 -13.68 -29.42 -9.81
C GLU A 445 -12.40 -29.99 -9.18
N ALA A 446 -12.48 -30.41 -7.92
CA ALA A 446 -11.39 -31.10 -7.24
C ALA A 446 -11.27 -32.60 -7.57
N GLY A 447 -12.10 -33.12 -8.50
CA GLY A 447 -12.09 -34.53 -8.91
C GLY A 447 -12.59 -35.50 -7.83
N ARG A 448 -13.43 -35.03 -6.90
CA ARG A 448 -13.98 -35.82 -5.80
C ARG A 448 -15.50 -35.92 -5.92
N GLU A 449 -16.06 -37.06 -5.50
CA GLU A 449 -17.50 -37.18 -5.31
C GLU A 449 -17.93 -36.34 -4.12
N SER A 450 -19.03 -35.60 -4.28
CA SER A 450 -19.60 -34.80 -3.21
C SER A 450 -20.46 -35.67 -2.29
N PRO A 451 -20.30 -35.57 -0.95
CA PRO A 451 -21.22 -36.20 -0.01
C PRO A 451 -22.55 -35.45 0.14
N GLU A 452 -22.70 -34.28 -0.48
CA GLU A 452 -23.89 -33.44 -0.35
C GLU A 452 -25.06 -33.97 -1.20
N LYS A 453 -26.29 -33.78 -0.72
CA LYS A 453 -27.50 -34.15 -1.48
C LYS A 453 -27.62 -33.38 -2.80
N TYR A 454 -27.19 -32.11 -2.80
CA TYR A 454 -27.23 -31.24 -3.96
C TYR A 454 -25.80 -30.93 -4.38
N PHE A 455 -25.38 -31.49 -5.51
CA PHE A 455 -24.08 -31.20 -6.11
C PHE A 455 -24.21 -31.11 -7.64
N VAL A 456 -23.22 -30.50 -8.27
CA VAL A 456 -23.08 -30.45 -9.73
C VAL A 456 -21.80 -31.12 -10.18
N SER A 457 -21.84 -31.77 -11.34
CA SER A 457 -20.67 -32.44 -11.94
C SER A 457 -19.70 -31.46 -12.60
N SER A 458 -20.13 -30.24 -12.90
CA SER A 458 -19.29 -29.18 -13.45
C SER A 458 -19.80 -27.83 -13.00
N MET A 459 -18.88 -27.01 -12.52
CA MET A 459 -19.17 -25.65 -12.07
C MET A 459 -19.55 -24.70 -13.21
N GLY A 460 -19.05 -24.96 -14.43
CA GLY A 460 -19.38 -24.17 -15.62
C GLY A 460 -20.80 -24.40 -16.16
N ASP A 461 -21.47 -25.46 -15.72
CA ASP A 461 -22.86 -25.73 -16.08
C ASP A 461 -23.81 -24.94 -15.17
N LEU A 462 -23.95 -23.64 -15.48
CA LEU A 462 -24.82 -22.72 -14.75
C LEU A 462 -26.29 -23.15 -14.76
N THR A 463 -26.71 -23.92 -15.76
CA THR A 463 -28.09 -24.43 -15.86
C THR A 463 -28.33 -25.51 -14.80
N SER A 464 -27.44 -26.51 -14.74
CA SER A 464 -27.50 -27.56 -13.73
C SER A 464 -27.35 -26.99 -12.32
N LEU A 465 -26.41 -26.06 -12.13
CA LEU A 465 -26.24 -25.37 -10.85
C LEU A 465 -27.50 -24.59 -10.46
N GLY A 466 -28.09 -23.85 -11.40
CA GLY A 466 -29.32 -23.10 -11.16
C GLY A 466 -30.50 -24.01 -10.80
N MET A 467 -30.62 -25.18 -11.44
CA MET A 467 -31.62 -26.20 -11.13
C MET A 467 -31.41 -26.83 -9.73
N LYS A 468 -30.16 -27.12 -9.35
CA LYS A 468 -29.82 -27.66 -8.02
C LYS A 468 -30.10 -26.67 -6.91
N ILE A 469 -29.67 -25.41 -7.08
CA ILE A 469 -30.03 -24.31 -6.16
C ILE A 469 -31.56 -24.17 -6.12
N SER A 470 -32.21 -24.25 -7.28
CA SER A 470 -33.65 -24.06 -7.35
C SER A 470 -34.45 -25.14 -6.62
N SER A 471 -33.96 -26.37 -6.64
CA SER A 471 -34.57 -27.53 -5.96
C SER A 471 -34.15 -27.67 -4.50
N SER A 472 -33.13 -26.93 -4.05
CA SER A 472 -32.72 -26.88 -2.64
C SER A 472 -33.38 -25.74 -1.86
N LEU A 473 -34.08 -24.80 -2.52
CA LEU A 473 -34.81 -23.71 -1.87
C LEU A 473 -36.23 -24.18 -1.47
N PRO A 474 -36.49 -24.51 -0.18
CA PRO A 474 -37.84 -24.85 0.27
C PRO A 474 -38.77 -23.63 0.22
N SER A 475 -40.01 -23.85 -0.20
CA SER A 475 -41.05 -22.83 -0.08
C SER A 475 -41.56 -22.79 1.35
N THR A 476 -41.09 -21.82 2.15
CA THR A 476 -41.56 -21.63 3.53
C THR A 476 -42.22 -20.25 3.69
N PRO A 477 -43.13 -20.07 4.66
CA PRO A 477 -43.76 -18.77 4.92
C PRO A 477 -42.77 -17.66 5.29
N LYS A 478 -41.59 -18.01 5.82
CA LYS A 478 -40.50 -17.08 6.14
C LYS A 478 -39.54 -16.82 4.97
N GLY A 479 -39.75 -17.49 3.84
CA GLY A 479 -38.82 -17.50 2.71
C GLY A 479 -37.60 -18.39 2.93
N THR A 480 -36.61 -18.31 2.05
CA THR A 480 -35.34 -19.03 2.18
C THR A 480 -34.20 -18.19 1.65
N ASN A 481 -33.18 -18.02 2.48
CA ASN A 481 -32.04 -17.18 2.17
C ASN A 481 -30.98 -17.96 1.40
N LEU A 482 -30.34 -17.31 0.43
CA LEU A 482 -29.30 -17.88 -0.39
C LEU A 482 -27.97 -17.17 -0.13
N TYR A 483 -26.93 -17.95 0.14
CA TYR A 483 -25.55 -17.49 0.27
C TYR A 483 -24.70 -18.17 -0.80
N PHE A 484 -24.13 -17.41 -1.71
CA PHE A 484 -23.30 -17.91 -2.81
C PHE A 484 -21.85 -17.46 -2.62
N ASP A 485 -20.98 -18.38 -2.26
CA ASP A 485 -19.55 -18.14 -2.01
C ASP A 485 -18.67 -19.06 -2.88
N SER A 486 -18.11 -18.60 -4.00
CA SER A 486 -18.14 -17.25 -4.58
C SER A 486 -18.41 -17.27 -6.08
N LEU A 487 -18.73 -16.14 -6.68
CA LEU A 487 -18.85 -16.04 -8.14
C LEU A 487 -17.49 -16.08 -8.86
N MET A 488 -16.37 -15.94 -8.13
CA MET A 488 -15.02 -15.84 -8.71
C MET A 488 -14.62 -17.06 -9.55
N PRO A 489 -14.78 -18.31 -9.09
CA PRO A 489 -14.50 -19.49 -9.92
C PRO A 489 -15.31 -19.55 -11.22
N LEU A 490 -16.57 -19.06 -11.22
CA LEU A 490 -17.42 -19.04 -12.41
C LEU A 490 -16.85 -18.14 -13.52
N ALA A 491 -16.16 -17.06 -13.14
CA ALA A 491 -15.56 -16.11 -14.09
C ALA A 491 -14.54 -16.75 -15.03
N SER A 492 -13.93 -17.87 -14.64
CA SER A 492 -12.97 -18.61 -15.48
C SER A 492 -13.62 -19.71 -16.35
N LYS A 493 -14.90 -20.05 -16.09
CA LYS A 493 -15.57 -21.21 -16.70
C LYS A 493 -16.81 -20.84 -17.51
N ALA A 494 -17.38 -19.67 -17.30
CA ALA A 494 -18.59 -19.18 -17.96
C ALA A 494 -18.37 -17.80 -18.57
N LYS A 495 -19.19 -17.47 -19.58
CA LYS A 495 -19.16 -16.15 -20.21
C LYS A 495 -19.68 -15.08 -19.23
N PRO A 496 -19.12 -13.86 -19.25
CA PRO A 496 -19.60 -12.71 -18.47
C PRO A 496 -21.13 -12.57 -18.42
N GLU A 497 -21.79 -12.57 -19.58
CA GLU A 497 -23.23 -12.35 -19.71
C GLU A 497 -24.04 -13.49 -19.09
N SER A 498 -23.50 -14.71 -19.13
CA SER A 498 -24.13 -15.88 -18.52
C SER A 498 -24.09 -15.82 -17.00
N ILE A 499 -23.00 -15.33 -16.41
CA ILE A 499 -22.88 -15.14 -14.95
C ILE A 499 -23.89 -14.10 -14.46
N ILE A 500 -24.00 -12.99 -15.18
CA ILE A 500 -24.95 -11.92 -14.86
C ILE A 500 -26.39 -12.44 -14.94
N SER A 501 -26.74 -13.11 -16.04
CA SER A 501 -28.08 -13.69 -16.24
C SER A 501 -28.41 -14.72 -15.16
N PHE A 502 -27.41 -15.51 -14.76
CA PHE A 502 -27.53 -16.49 -13.67
C PHE A 502 -27.81 -15.80 -12.33
N VAL A 503 -27.02 -14.80 -11.94
CA VAL A 503 -27.22 -14.04 -10.70
C VAL A 503 -28.59 -13.36 -10.69
N GLN A 504 -29.00 -12.77 -11.80
CA GLN A 504 -30.34 -12.17 -11.95
C GLN A 504 -31.46 -13.19 -11.76
N SER A 505 -31.37 -14.33 -12.46
CA SER A 505 -32.40 -15.38 -12.42
C SER A 505 -32.54 -15.97 -11.02
N ILE A 506 -31.42 -16.35 -10.40
CA ILE A 506 -31.41 -16.92 -9.05
C ILE A 506 -31.81 -15.88 -8.00
N GLY A 507 -31.30 -14.65 -8.09
CA GLY A 507 -31.67 -13.55 -7.20
C GLY A 507 -33.16 -13.23 -7.28
N ALA A 508 -33.74 -13.16 -8.49
CA ALA A 508 -35.16 -12.96 -8.69
C ALA A 508 -36.01 -14.10 -8.11
N ARG A 509 -35.55 -15.35 -8.25
CA ARG A 509 -36.24 -16.52 -7.69
C ARG A 509 -36.23 -16.53 -6.17
N VAL A 510 -35.09 -16.26 -5.55
CA VAL A 510 -34.96 -16.13 -4.09
C VAL A 510 -35.82 -14.98 -3.56
N ARG A 511 -35.83 -13.84 -4.26
CA ARG A 511 -36.73 -12.72 -3.96
C ARG A 511 -38.20 -13.13 -4.07
N GLY A 512 -38.57 -13.89 -5.09
CA GLY A 512 -39.95 -14.33 -5.33
C GLY A 512 -40.51 -15.23 -4.21
N ILE A 513 -39.65 -16.00 -3.54
CA ILE A 513 -40.04 -16.79 -2.36
C ILE A 513 -39.87 -16.01 -1.04
N GLY A 514 -39.57 -14.71 -1.09
CA GLY A 514 -39.43 -13.87 0.11
C GLY A 514 -38.09 -14.00 0.83
N GLY A 515 -37.09 -14.65 0.24
CA GLY A 515 -35.74 -14.77 0.82
C GLY A 515 -34.79 -13.66 0.38
N LYS A 516 -33.63 -13.53 1.04
CA LYS A 516 -32.52 -12.67 0.59
C LYS A 516 -31.42 -13.49 -0.10
N ALA A 517 -30.75 -12.89 -1.07
CA ALA A 517 -29.64 -13.52 -1.80
C ALA A 517 -28.35 -12.73 -1.62
N VAL A 518 -27.27 -13.39 -1.18
CA VAL A 518 -25.95 -12.80 -0.95
C VAL A 518 -24.94 -13.46 -1.90
N PHE A 519 -24.25 -12.64 -2.70
CA PHE A 519 -23.24 -13.08 -3.65
C PHE A 519 -21.89 -12.46 -3.32
N THR A 520 -20.86 -13.30 -3.19
CA THR A 520 -19.48 -12.82 -2.97
C THR A 520 -18.66 -12.82 -4.27
N PHE A 521 -17.85 -11.79 -4.46
CA PHE A 521 -16.89 -11.72 -5.56
C PHE A 521 -15.66 -10.87 -5.18
N GLY A 522 -14.62 -10.90 -6.03
CA GLY A 522 -13.37 -10.19 -5.81
C GLY A 522 -13.02 -9.25 -6.96
N PRO A 523 -12.03 -8.36 -6.77
CA PRO A 523 -11.63 -7.35 -7.76
C PRO A 523 -10.97 -7.94 -9.02
N SER A 524 -10.68 -9.25 -9.03
CA SER A 524 -10.12 -9.96 -10.19
C SER A 524 -11.19 -10.35 -11.23
N MET A 525 -12.47 -10.08 -10.97
CA MET A 525 -13.54 -10.21 -11.95
C MET A 525 -13.47 -9.06 -12.96
N ASP A 526 -13.96 -9.29 -14.19
CA ASP A 526 -14.04 -8.24 -15.21
C ASP A 526 -14.81 -7.01 -14.68
N GLY A 527 -14.26 -5.82 -14.89
CA GLY A 527 -14.81 -4.58 -14.34
C GLY A 527 -16.20 -4.22 -14.88
N ILE A 528 -16.59 -4.70 -16.07
CA ILE A 528 -17.95 -4.54 -16.60
C ILE A 528 -18.90 -5.44 -15.83
N VAL A 529 -18.53 -6.71 -15.63
CA VAL A 529 -19.33 -7.67 -14.85
C VAL A 529 -19.50 -7.19 -13.42
N GLN A 530 -18.43 -6.72 -12.80
CA GLN A 530 -18.45 -6.18 -11.44
C GLN A 530 -19.48 -5.05 -11.29
N ARG A 531 -19.40 -4.03 -12.16
CA ARG A 531 -20.34 -2.89 -12.13
C ARG A 531 -21.78 -3.34 -12.37
N GLN A 532 -22.00 -4.27 -13.30
CA GLN A 532 -23.34 -4.79 -13.57
C GLN A 532 -23.92 -5.54 -12.37
N LEU A 533 -23.11 -6.32 -11.64
CA LEU A 533 -23.53 -6.97 -10.41
C LEU A 533 -23.85 -5.95 -9.29
N GLU A 534 -23.04 -4.90 -9.14
CA GLU A 534 -23.29 -3.80 -8.21
C GLU A 534 -24.56 -3.00 -8.54
N GLU A 535 -24.82 -2.75 -9.83
CA GLU A 535 -26.02 -2.06 -10.32
C GLU A 535 -27.30 -2.85 -10.01
N MET A 536 -27.25 -4.17 -10.19
CA MET A 536 -28.36 -5.09 -9.95
C MET A 536 -28.66 -5.29 -8.48
N ALA A 537 -27.64 -5.27 -7.62
CA ALA A 537 -27.80 -5.42 -6.18
C ALA A 537 -28.61 -4.28 -5.55
N ASP A 538 -29.41 -4.60 -4.54
CA ASP A 538 -30.07 -3.61 -3.69
C ASP A 538 -29.12 -3.12 -2.59
N CYS A 539 -28.21 -3.99 -2.15
CA CYS A 539 -27.18 -3.69 -1.18
C CYS A 539 -25.80 -4.09 -1.70
N VAL A 540 -24.82 -3.19 -1.61
CA VAL A 540 -23.42 -3.47 -1.93
C VAL A 540 -22.58 -3.23 -0.67
N VAL A 541 -21.87 -4.27 -0.24
CA VAL A 541 -20.92 -4.20 0.87
C VAL A 541 -19.52 -4.39 0.32
N GLN A 542 -18.66 -3.42 0.61
CA GLN A 542 -17.27 -3.45 0.22
C GLN A 542 -16.40 -3.76 1.42
N MET A 543 -15.49 -4.72 1.25
CA MET A 543 -14.59 -5.20 2.30
C MET A 543 -13.14 -5.09 1.84
N GLU A 544 -12.26 -4.63 2.72
CA GLU A 544 -10.83 -4.52 2.43
C GLU A 544 -10.00 -5.09 3.57
N ALA A 545 -9.04 -5.96 3.21
CA ALA A 545 -7.89 -6.25 4.03
C ALA A 545 -6.75 -5.31 3.61
N PHE A 546 -6.18 -4.61 4.59
CA PHE A 546 -5.05 -3.71 4.38
C PHE A 546 -4.05 -3.88 5.52
N GLU A 547 -2.81 -3.44 5.29
CA GLU A 547 -1.76 -3.47 6.29
C GLU A 547 -1.60 -2.08 6.90
N GLU A 548 -1.70 -2.00 8.23
CA GLU A 548 -1.50 -0.76 8.97
C GLU A 548 -0.56 -1.07 10.13
N ARG A 549 0.63 -0.46 10.12
CA ARG A 549 1.67 -0.68 11.15
C ARG A 549 2.08 -2.16 11.29
N GLY A 550 2.24 -2.86 10.17
CA GLY A 550 2.58 -4.29 10.15
C GLY A 550 1.46 -5.23 10.59
N LEU A 551 0.27 -4.70 10.93
CA LEU A 551 -0.88 -5.50 11.32
C LEU A 551 -1.89 -5.53 10.20
N ARG A 552 -2.27 -6.74 9.79
CA ARG A 552 -3.37 -6.95 8.83
C ARG A 552 -4.69 -6.55 9.49
N ARG A 553 -5.23 -5.41 9.08
CA ARG A 553 -6.54 -4.92 9.49
C ARG A 553 -7.58 -5.17 8.41
N ARG A 554 -8.83 -5.16 8.83
CA ARG A 554 -9.98 -5.33 7.95
C ARG A 554 -10.99 -4.23 8.21
N ARG A 555 -11.54 -3.69 7.13
CA ARG A 555 -12.61 -2.70 7.17
C ARG A 555 -13.72 -3.10 6.22
N LEU A 556 -14.95 -2.72 6.54
CA LEU A 556 -16.09 -2.86 5.66
C LEU A 556 -16.89 -1.56 5.62
N ARG A 557 -17.54 -1.31 4.49
CA ARG A 557 -18.50 -0.22 4.32
C ARG A 557 -19.67 -0.70 3.49
N ILE A 558 -20.82 -0.09 3.70
CA ILE A 558 -21.96 -0.24 2.81
C ILE A 558 -21.83 0.89 1.79
N THR A 559 -21.65 0.55 0.51
CA THR A 559 -21.51 1.54 -0.58
C THR A 559 -22.86 1.88 -1.19
N LYS A 560 -23.80 0.95 -1.14
CA LYS A 560 -25.16 1.09 -1.66
C LYS A 560 -26.12 0.31 -0.77
N LEU A 561 -27.25 0.90 -0.44
CA LEU A 561 -28.40 0.22 0.13
C LEU A 561 -29.66 0.96 -0.26
N ARG A 562 -30.56 0.31 -1.00
CA ARG A 562 -31.84 0.89 -1.42
C ARG A 562 -32.83 0.98 -0.24
N SER A 563 -33.72 1.97 -0.34
CA SER A 563 -34.93 2.09 0.49
C SER A 563 -34.73 2.41 1.99
N ARG A 564 -33.50 2.69 2.46
CA ARG A 564 -33.26 3.20 3.83
C ARG A 564 -31.88 3.84 4.00
N PRO A 565 -31.71 4.74 5.00
CA PRO A 565 -30.39 5.24 5.38
C PRO A 565 -29.53 4.12 5.97
N HIS A 566 -28.22 4.25 5.79
CA HIS A 566 -27.22 3.32 6.31
C HIS A 566 -26.01 4.10 6.83
N VAL A 567 -25.16 3.44 7.62
CA VAL A 567 -23.94 4.06 8.13
C VAL A 567 -22.96 4.25 6.98
N GLU A 568 -22.67 5.51 6.66
CA GLU A 568 -21.68 5.87 5.66
C GLU A 568 -20.25 5.77 6.24
N GLY A 569 -19.31 5.35 5.40
CA GLY A 569 -17.89 5.29 5.74
C GLY A 569 -17.39 3.91 6.18
N TRP A 570 -16.09 3.84 6.49
CA TRP A 570 -15.39 2.59 6.78
C TRP A 570 -15.50 2.22 8.27
N VAL A 571 -15.93 0.98 8.53
CA VAL A 571 -16.00 0.40 9.87
C VAL A 571 -14.97 -0.71 10.00
N LEU A 572 -14.13 -0.62 11.03
CA LEU A 572 -13.15 -1.66 11.33
C LEU A 572 -13.82 -2.87 11.98
N PHE A 573 -13.36 -4.06 11.61
CA PHE A 573 -13.75 -5.30 12.25
C PHE A 573 -12.56 -6.25 12.41
N GLY A 574 -12.66 -7.12 13.39
CA GLY A 574 -11.72 -8.21 13.67
C GLY A 574 -12.34 -9.56 13.36
N ILE A 575 -11.49 -10.57 13.23
CA ILE A 575 -11.89 -11.99 13.17
C ILE A 575 -11.27 -12.65 14.39
N GLU A 576 -12.09 -13.11 15.32
CA GLU A 576 -11.67 -13.75 16.57
C GLU A 576 -12.06 -15.23 16.58
N ALA A 577 -11.13 -16.11 16.95
CA ALA A 577 -11.41 -17.53 17.10
C ALA A 577 -12.53 -17.74 18.14
N GLY A 578 -13.51 -18.59 17.83
CA GLY A 578 -14.68 -18.82 18.68
C GLY A 578 -15.74 -17.70 18.73
N ARG A 579 -15.57 -16.59 17.98
CA ARG A 579 -16.59 -15.52 17.86
C ARG A 579 -16.86 -15.05 16.43
N GLY A 580 -15.93 -15.30 15.52
CA GLY A 580 -15.99 -14.83 14.13
C GLY A 580 -15.88 -13.31 14.01
N ILE A 581 -16.79 -12.65 13.29
CA ILE A 581 -16.69 -11.19 13.02
C ILE A 581 -17.11 -10.38 14.24
N ILE A 582 -16.23 -9.49 14.67
CA ILE A 582 -16.46 -8.54 15.76
C ILE A 582 -16.21 -7.11 15.29
N PHE A 583 -17.16 -6.21 15.56
CA PHE A 583 -17.04 -4.82 15.15
C PHE A 583 -16.40 -3.97 16.24
N TYR A 584 -15.60 -2.98 15.82
CA TYR A 584 -15.07 -1.96 16.71
C TYR A 584 -15.98 -0.73 16.67
N SER A 585 -16.86 -0.56 17.66
CA SER A 585 -17.76 0.60 17.74
C SER A 585 -17.33 1.60 18.82
N LYS A 586 -17.43 2.90 18.50
CA LYS A 586 -17.40 3.99 19.48
C LYS A 586 -18.83 4.11 20.02
N LYS A 587 -19.02 3.70 21.28
CA LYS A 587 -20.23 3.75 22.12
C LYS A 587 -21.44 4.51 21.50
N PRO A 588 -22.61 3.88 21.30
CA PRO A 588 -23.81 4.61 20.90
C PRO A 588 -24.22 5.58 22.00
N GLY A 589 -24.63 6.79 21.62
CA GLY A 589 -25.30 7.73 22.52
C GLY A 589 -26.56 7.09 23.11
N SER A 590 -26.70 7.23 24.42
CA SER A 590 -27.92 6.98 25.20
C SER A 590 -29.04 7.92 24.79
#